data_AF-A0A661DEZ6-F1
#
_entry.id   AF-A0A661DEZ6-F1
#
_cell.length_a   1.000
_cell.length_b   1.000
_cell.length_c   1.000
_cell.angle_alpha   90.00
_cell.angle_beta   90.00
_cell.angle_gamma   90.00
#
_symmetry.space_group_name_H-M   'P 1'
#
loop_
_entity.id
_entity.type
_entity.pdbx_description
1 polymer ?
#
loop_
_entity_poly.entity_id
_entity_poly.type
_entity_poly.pdbx_seq_one_letter_code
_entity_poly.pdbx_strand_id
1 'polypeptide(L)'
;MKRKNKYLKLTIVSLAVFNSMSAFSVQDVYEYQNKEGVTEFTDQVKDNKKLEKHIQIPKRTSEQEAQSKEKLDGIMEKDKELDKKLANDQKLENERLRLDAQARAEKKQSESESDNYSRRRNINGDWYYPPVRPVHPIERPRPTHPVNKPAKPVHRPSGKLKAPGGRL
;
A
#
# COMPACT_ATOMS: atom_id res chain seq x y z
N MET A 1 66.95 -27.76 -24.96
CA MET A 1 65.53 -27.64 -24.54
C MET A 1 65.27 -26.39 -23.66
N LYS A 2 65.25 -25.16 -24.19
CA LYS A 2 65.04 -23.91 -23.38
C LYS A 2 64.01 -22.92 -23.96
N ARG A 3 63.07 -23.37 -24.80
CA ARG A 3 62.06 -22.48 -25.44
C ARG A 3 60.65 -22.55 -24.83
N LYS A 4 60.35 -23.53 -23.97
CA LYS A 4 59.00 -23.75 -23.41
C LYS A 4 58.64 -22.80 -22.26
N ASN A 5 59.63 -22.25 -21.54
CA ASN A 5 59.39 -21.42 -20.35
C ASN A 5 59.15 -19.93 -20.65
N LYS A 6 59.35 -19.47 -21.90
CA LYS A 6 59.09 -18.06 -22.27
C LYS A 6 57.60 -17.83 -22.52
N TYR A 7 56.92 -18.78 -23.17
CA TYR A 7 55.50 -18.69 -23.46
C TYR A 7 54.62 -18.81 -22.21
N LEU A 8 55.01 -19.69 -21.26
CA LEU A 8 54.28 -19.83 -19.99
C LEU A 8 54.30 -18.55 -19.15
N LYS A 9 55.38 -17.77 -19.21
CA LYS A 9 55.47 -16.48 -18.50
C LYS A 9 54.65 -15.38 -19.19
N LEU A 10 54.57 -15.39 -20.53
CA LEU A 10 53.74 -14.42 -21.26
C LEU A 10 52.24 -14.61 -21.03
N THR A 11 51.74 -15.85 -20.91
CA THR A 11 50.32 -16.11 -20.65
C THR A 11 49.89 -15.77 -19.22
N ILE A 12 50.77 -15.93 -18.23
CA ILE A 12 50.44 -15.58 -16.84
C ILE A 12 50.37 -14.05 -16.68
N VAL A 13 51.22 -13.29 -17.38
CA VAL A 13 51.14 -11.82 -17.36
C VAL A 13 49.87 -11.33 -18.05
N SER A 14 49.40 -11.95 -19.15
CA SER A 14 48.16 -11.51 -19.81
C SER A 14 46.91 -11.77 -18.95
N LEU A 15 46.90 -12.85 -18.15
CA LEU A 15 45.78 -13.15 -17.25
C LEU A 15 45.73 -12.24 -16.01
N ALA A 16 46.90 -11.74 -15.57
CA ALA A 16 47.00 -10.80 -14.47
C ALA A 16 46.54 -9.37 -14.86
N VAL A 17 46.80 -8.94 -16.10
CA VAL A 17 46.37 -7.61 -16.58
C VAL A 17 44.86 -7.55 -16.85
N PHE A 18 44.22 -8.66 -17.23
CA PHE A 18 42.79 -8.69 -17.51
C PHE A 18 41.90 -8.63 -16.25
N ASN A 19 42.43 -8.96 -15.06
CA ASN A 19 41.69 -8.91 -13.80
C ASN A 19 41.68 -7.54 -13.11
N SER A 20 42.40 -6.55 -13.64
CA SER A 20 42.52 -5.21 -13.03
C SER A 20 41.50 -4.16 -13.54
N MET A 21 40.57 -4.53 -14.44
CA MET A 21 39.61 -3.58 -15.04
C MET A 21 38.15 -3.74 -14.54
N SER A 22 37.92 -4.29 -13.35
CA SER A 22 36.65 -4.07 -12.64
C SER A 22 36.73 -2.76 -11.85
N ALA A 23 36.87 -1.64 -12.56
CA ALA A 23 36.66 -0.34 -11.97
C ALA A 23 35.19 -0.27 -11.54
N PHE A 24 34.93 -0.38 -10.23
CA PHE A 24 33.63 -0.05 -9.67
C PHE A 24 33.32 1.39 -10.08
N SER A 25 32.41 1.56 -11.03
CA SER A 25 31.98 2.89 -11.47
C SER A 25 31.13 3.44 -10.33
N VAL A 26 31.62 4.49 -9.66
CA VAL A 26 30.94 5.14 -8.54
C VAL A 26 30.38 6.48 -9.04
N GLN A 27 29.20 6.85 -8.57
CA GLN A 27 28.60 8.17 -8.73
C GLN A 27 28.78 8.94 -7.44
N ASP A 28 29.36 10.13 -7.56
CA ASP A 28 29.48 11.06 -6.45
C ASP A 28 28.15 11.78 -6.24
N VAL A 29 27.69 11.80 -5.01
CA VAL A 29 26.53 12.55 -4.56
C VAL A 29 26.95 13.42 -3.38
N TYR A 30 26.65 14.70 -3.49
CA TYR A 30 26.99 15.74 -2.55
C TYR A 30 25.73 16.20 -1.83
N GLU A 31 25.80 16.23 -0.50
CA GLU A 31 24.75 16.69 0.40
C GLU A 31 25.04 18.12 0.84
N TYR A 32 24.06 19.01 0.70
CA TYR A 32 24.13 20.40 1.14
C TYR A 32 22.88 20.77 1.93
N GLN A 33 23.03 21.56 2.99
CA GLN A 33 21.92 22.21 3.65
C GLN A 33 21.71 23.61 3.07
N ASN A 34 20.46 23.93 2.73
CA ASN A 34 20.09 25.26 2.25
C ASN A 34 19.86 26.23 3.43
N LYS A 35 19.62 27.52 3.12
CA LYS A 35 19.40 28.56 4.14
C LYS A 35 18.13 28.36 4.98
N GLU A 36 17.21 27.53 4.50
CA GLU A 36 15.93 27.18 5.14
C GLU A 36 16.05 25.89 5.98
N GLY A 37 17.23 25.27 6.02
CA GLY A 37 17.48 24.03 6.74
C GLY A 37 17.13 22.74 5.98
N VAL A 38 16.72 22.82 4.72
CA VAL A 38 16.39 21.67 3.87
C VAL A 38 17.65 21.05 3.28
N THR A 39 17.76 19.72 3.38
CA THR A 39 18.84 18.92 2.78
C THR A 39 18.59 18.70 1.29
N GLU A 40 19.54 19.13 0.46
CA GLU A 40 19.57 18.93 -0.99
C GLU A 40 20.68 17.93 -1.35
N PHE A 41 20.38 16.98 -2.23
CA PHE A 41 21.36 16.07 -2.83
C PHE A 41 21.60 16.46 -4.29
N THR A 42 22.86 16.45 -4.72
CA THR A 42 23.23 16.75 -6.12
C THR A 42 24.46 15.95 -6.52
N ASP A 43 24.56 15.62 -7.80
CA ASP A 43 25.71 14.98 -8.45
C ASP A 43 26.83 15.98 -8.81
N GLN A 44 26.60 17.28 -8.62
CA GLN A 44 27.56 18.34 -8.92
C GLN A 44 28.03 19.06 -7.66
N VAL A 45 29.30 19.44 -7.63
CA VAL A 45 29.85 20.28 -6.57
C VAL A 45 29.30 21.70 -6.71
N LYS A 46 28.77 22.27 -5.63
CA LYS A 46 28.31 23.66 -5.58
C LYS A 46 29.40 24.50 -4.91
N ASP A 47 30.17 25.24 -5.69
CA ASP A 47 31.31 26.05 -5.20
C ASP A 47 30.91 27.09 -4.12
N ASN A 48 29.64 27.53 -4.15
CA ASN A 48 29.12 28.58 -3.26
C ASN A 48 28.39 28.03 -2.02
N LYS A 49 28.41 26.72 -1.75
CA LYS A 49 27.78 26.12 -0.57
C LYS A 49 28.78 25.27 0.20
N LYS A 50 28.68 25.29 1.53
CA LYS A 50 29.47 24.40 2.39
C LYS A 50 28.97 22.97 2.18
N LEU A 51 29.84 22.10 1.71
CA LEU A 51 29.54 20.67 1.58
C LEU A 51 29.35 20.06 2.96
N GLU A 52 28.21 19.39 3.17
CA GLU A 52 27.97 18.66 4.42
C GLU A 52 28.54 17.26 4.35
N LYS A 53 28.28 16.56 3.25
CA LYS A 53 28.71 15.17 3.08
C LYS A 53 28.96 14.83 1.62
N HIS A 54 30.01 14.05 1.39
CA HIS A 54 30.28 13.39 0.13
C HIS A 54 29.91 11.92 0.25
N ILE A 55 29.02 11.45 -0.63
CA ILE A 55 28.49 10.10 -0.67
C ILE A 55 28.91 9.48 -2.00
N GLN A 56 29.51 8.30 -1.94
CA GLN A 56 29.91 7.52 -3.10
C GLN A 56 28.91 6.38 -3.29
N ILE A 57 28.09 6.48 -4.34
CA ILE A 57 27.06 5.47 -4.66
C ILE A 57 27.56 4.61 -5.81
N PRO A 58 27.55 3.26 -5.71
CA PRO A 58 27.86 2.41 -6.85
C PRO A 58 26.91 2.72 -8.02
N LYS A 59 27.47 3.03 -9.21
CA LYS A 59 26.64 3.17 -10.41
C LYS A 59 25.95 1.85 -10.68
N ARG A 60 24.67 1.97 -11.02
CA ARG A 60 23.88 0.82 -11.46
C ARG A 60 24.42 0.35 -12.79
N THR A 61 24.39 -0.96 -13.01
CA THR A 61 24.64 -1.51 -14.35
C THR A 61 23.45 -1.19 -15.25
N SER A 62 23.67 -1.15 -16.57
CA SER A 62 22.59 -0.94 -17.56
C SER A 62 21.43 -1.94 -17.38
N GLU A 63 21.76 -3.18 -17.00
CA GLU A 63 20.78 -4.21 -16.68
C GLU A 63 19.92 -3.87 -15.44
N GLN A 64 20.54 -3.34 -14.38
CA GLN A 64 19.82 -2.91 -13.18
C GLN A 64 18.95 -1.68 -13.44
N GLU A 65 19.39 -0.77 -14.29
CA GLU A 65 18.58 0.39 -14.73
C GLU A 65 17.38 -0.06 -15.55
N ALA A 66 17.58 -0.97 -16.51
CA ALA A 66 16.50 -1.55 -17.30
C ALA A 66 15.45 -2.26 -16.42
N GLN A 67 15.89 -3.10 -15.49
CA GLN A 67 14.99 -3.78 -14.54
C GLN A 67 14.26 -2.78 -13.63
N SER A 68 14.93 -1.72 -13.19
CA SER A 68 14.31 -0.70 -12.34
C SER A 68 13.25 0.08 -13.11
N LYS A 69 13.52 0.40 -14.38
CA LYS A 69 12.59 1.07 -15.28
C LYS A 69 11.37 0.20 -15.55
N GLU A 70 11.55 -1.07 -15.89
CA GLU A 70 10.46 -2.02 -16.11
C GLU A 70 9.57 -2.16 -14.87
N LYS A 71 10.17 -2.23 -13.67
CA LYS A 71 9.41 -2.25 -12.41
C LYS A 71 8.62 -0.97 -12.18
N LEU A 72 9.22 0.19 -12.46
CA LEU A 72 8.55 1.49 -12.32
C LEU A 72 7.36 1.57 -13.29
N ASP A 73 7.57 1.20 -14.54
CA ASP A 73 6.52 1.18 -15.58
C ASP A 73 5.38 0.25 -15.16
N GLY A 74 5.68 -0.95 -14.64
CA GLY A 74 4.67 -1.88 -14.13
C GLY A 74 3.92 -1.37 -12.90
N ILE A 75 4.54 -0.57 -12.04
CA ILE A 75 3.85 0.09 -10.91
C ILE A 75 2.90 1.17 -11.45
N MET A 76 3.37 2.01 -12.38
CA MET A 76 2.56 3.07 -12.96
C MET A 76 1.33 2.51 -13.72
N GLU A 77 1.47 1.36 -14.37
CA GLU A 77 0.35 0.70 -15.03
C GLU A 77 -0.68 0.17 -14.03
N LYS A 78 -0.22 -0.49 -12.95
CA LYS A 78 -1.10 -0.95 -11.86
C LYS A 78 -1.84 0.19 -11.18
N ASP A 79 -1.17 1.32 -11.00
CA ASP A 79 -1.77 2.51 -10.39
C ASP A 79 -2.93 3.05 -11.26
N LYS A 80 -2.72 3.13 -12.57
CA LYS A 80 -3.78 3.49 -13.52
C LYS A 80 -4.95 2.51 -13.52
N GLU A 81 -4.70 1.21 -13.37
CA GLU A 81 -5.77 0.22 -13.23
C GLU A 81 -6.54 0.38 -11.93
N LEU A 82 -5.83 0.68 -10.83
CA LEU A 82 -6.42 0.92 -9.52
C LEU A 82 -7.33 2.16 -9.56
N ASP A 83 -6.88 3.25 -10.15
CA ASP A 83 -7.67 4.47 -10.33
C ASP A 83 -8.95 4.22 -11.13
N LYS A 84 -8.86 3.43 -12.21
CA LYS A 84 -10.04 3.04 -13.00
C LYS A 84 -11.04 2.21 -12.17
N LYS A 85 -10.55 1.28 -11.35
CA LYS A 85 -11.40 0.48 -10.46
C LYS A 85 -12.08 1.36 -9.42
N LEU A 86 -11.32 2.23 -8.76
CA LEU A 86 -11.83 3.14 -7.75
C LEU A 86 -12.92 4.06 -8.33
N ALA A 87 -12.71 4.60 -9.53
CA ALA A 87 -13.70 5.43 -10.22
C ALA A 87 -15.00 4.67 -10.54
N ASN A 88 -14.91 3.39 -10.92
CA ASN A 88 -16.08 2.56 -11.17
C ASN A 88 -16.81 2.18 -9.87
N ASP A 89 -16.08 1.86 -8.81
CA ASP A 89 -16.66 1.52 -7.52
C ASP A 89 -17.42 2.72 -6.93
N GLN A 90 -16.84 3.93 -7.01
CA GLN A 90 -17.51 5.17 -6.60
C GLN A 90 -18.79 5.44 -7.41
N LYS A 91 -18.78 5.17 -8.73
CA LYS A 91 -19.99 5.31 -9.56
C LYS A 91 -21.08 4.33 -9.11
N LEU A 92 -20.71 3.07 -8.86
CA LEU A 92 -21.65 2.04 -8.43
C LEU A 92 -22.21 2.33 -7.03
N GLU A 93 -21.38 2.81 -6.11
CA GLU A 93 -21.81 3.24 -4.78
C GLU A 93 -22.78 4.43 -4.86
N ASN A 94 -22.47 5.43 -5.66
CA ASN A 94 -23.35 6.58 -5.89
C ASN A 94 -24.69 6.16 -6.50
N GLU A 95 -24.69 5.22 -7.44
CA GLU A 95 -25.93 4.68 -8.02
C GLU A 95 -26.77 3.95 -6.97
N ARG A 96 -26.16 3.11 -6.13
CA ARG A 96 -26.83 2.44 -5.01
C ARG A 96 -27.43 3.43 -4.03
N LEU A 97 -26.66 4.44 -3.62
CA LEU A 97 -27.13 5.50 -2.73
C LEU A 97 -28.31 6.27 -3.34
N ARG A 98 -28.28 6.51 -4.66
CA ARG A 98 -29.39 7.17 -5.37
C ARG A 98 -30.66 6.31 -5.36
N LEU A 99 -30.54 5.01 -5.65
CA LEU A 99 -31.67 4.08 -5.64
C LEU A 99 -32.26 3.91 -4.24
N ASP A 100 -31.41 3.77 -3.22
CA ASP A 100 -31.84 3.70 -1.82
C ASP A 100 -32.56 4.98 -1.38
N ALA A 101 -32.07 6.15 -1.81
CA ALA A 101 -32.73 7.43 -1.55
C ALA A 101 -34.11 7.52 -2.22
N GLN A 102 -34.24 7.06 -3.48
CA GLN A 102 -35.53 7.00 -4.19
C GLN A 102 -36.50 6.05 -3.48
N ALA A 103 -36.08 4.83 -3.15
CA ALA A 103 -36.91 3.86 -2.44
C ALA A 103 -37.38 4.38 -1.06
N ARG A 104 -36.53 5.15 -0.36
CA ARG A 104 -36.92 5.81 0.91
C ARG A 104 -37.91 6.96 0.69
N ALA A 105 -37.78 7.72 -0.40
CA ALA A 105 -38.72 8.80 -0.72
C ALA A 105 -40.11 8.25 -1.08
N GLU A 106 -40.17 7.18 -1.88
CA GLU A 106 -41.43 6.50 -2.23
C GLU A 106 -42.15 5.91 -1.01
N LYS A 107 -41.40 5.29 -0.08
CA LYS A 107 -41.96 4.79 1.19
C LYS A 107 -42.53 5.92 2.06
N LYS A 108 -41.86 7.07 2.13
CA LYS A 108 -42.38 8.22 2.89
C LYS A 108 -43.65 8.81 2.26
N GLN A 109 -43.77 8.79 0.94
CA GLN A 109 -45.00 9.22 0.26
C GLN A 109 -46.16 8.25 0.54
N SER A 110 -45.94 6.93 0.44
CA SER A 110 -47.00 5.96 0.70
C SER A 110 -47.45 5.92 2.17
N GLU A 111 -46.53 6.08 3.13
CA GLU A 111 -46.87 6.22 4.55
C GLU A 111 -47.71 7.49 4.80
N SER A 112 -47.31 8.63 4.23
CA SER A 112 -48.04 9.91 4.33
C SER A 112 -49.45 9.85 3.72
N GLU A 113 -49.63 9.18 2.58
CA GLU A 113 -50.96 8.99 1.97
C GLU A 113 -51.85 8.08 2.82
N SER A 114 -51.28 7.02 3.42
CA SER A 114 -52.03 6.11 4.31
C SER A 114 -52.47 6.81 5.60
N ASP A 115 -51.62 7.67 6.18
CA ASP A 115 -51.95 8.44 7.37
C ASP A 115 -53.04 9.48 7.10
N ASN A 116 -53.02 10.12 5.92
CA ASN A 116 -54.05 11.05 5.50
C ASN A 116 -55.40 10.36 5.20
N TYR A 117 -55.39 9.16 4.62
CA TYR A 117 -56.60 8.36 4.40
C TYR A 117 -57.24 7.93 5.73
N SER A 118 -56.41 7.51 6.69
CA SER A 118 -56.85 7.11 8.03
C SER A 118 -57.45 8.28 8.82
N ARG A 119 -56.86 9.48 8.71
CA ARG A 119 -57.43 10.72 9.30
C ARG A 119 -58.75 11.14 8.69
N ARG A 120 -58.90 11.04 7.36
CA ARG A 120 -60.15 11.41 6.68
C ARG A 120 -61.31 10.45 6.98
N ARG A 121 -61.03 9.16 7.19
CA ARG A 121 -62.06 8.17 7.56
C ARG A 121 -62.66 8.40 8.95
N ASN A 122 -61.90 9.03 9.86
CA ASN A 122 -62.37 9.38 11.21
C ASN A 122 -63.34 10.59 11.26
N ILE A 123 -63.54 11.31 10.16
CA ILE A 123 -64.47 12.45 10.11
C ILE A 123 -65.92 12.00 9.85
N ASN A 124 -66.13 10.80 9.28
CA ASN A 124 -67.45 10.30 8.87
C ASN A 124 -68.03 9.17 9.74
N GLY A 125 -67.58 9.05 11.00
CA GLY A 125 -68.40 8.43 12.06
C GLY A 125 -68.32 6.93 12.26
N ASP A 126 -67.12 6.37 12.41
CA ASP A 126 -66.96 5.07 13.08
C ASP A 126 -65.81 5.13 14.09
N TRP A 127 -66.15 5.08 15.37
CA TRP A 127 -65.19 5.16 16.48
C TRP A 127 -64.43 3.85 16.61
N TYR A 128 -63.44 3.62 15.74
CA TYR A 128 -62.49 2.53 15.93
C TYR A 128 -61.43 2.98 16.93
N TYR A 129 -61.52 2.49 18.17
CA TYR A 129 -60.47 2.70 19.18
C TYR A 129 -59.15 2.14 18.62
N PRO A 130 -58.05 2.91 18.64
CA PRO A 130 -56.75 2.39 18.23
C PRO A 130 -56.35 1.23 19.17
N PRO A 131 -55.78 0.13 18.64
CA PRO A 131 -55.33 -0.97 19.48
C PRO A 131 -54.31 -0.43 20.49
N VAL A 132 -54.57 -0.66 21.78
CA VAL A 132 -53.70 -0.26 22.88
C VAL A 132 -52.34 -0.91 22.67
N ARG A 133 -51.33 -0.09 22.36
CA ARG A 133 -49.95 -0.58 22.27
C ARG A 133 -49.51 -1.01 23.66
N PRO A 134 -48.87 -2.19 23.82
CA PRO A 134 -48.33 -2.60 25.11
C PRO A 134 -47.35 -1.53 25.61
N VAL A 135 -47.55 -1.08 26.85
CA VAL A 135 -46.76 -0.01 27.50
C VAL A 135 -45.31 -0.45 27.75
N HIS A 136 -45.05 -1.76 27.71
CA HIS A 136 -43.74 -2.34 27.89
C HIS A 136 -43.34 -3.20 26.70
N PRO A 137 -42.09 -3.10 26.22
CA PRO A 137 -41.57 -4.04 25.22
C PRO A 137 -41.71 -5.46 25.77
N ILE A 138 -42.25 -6.38 24.97
CA ILE A 138 -42.15 -7.81 25.26
C ILE A 138 -40.65 -8.14 25.25
N GLU A 139 -40.07 -8.35 26.43
CA GLU A 139 -38.66 -8.68 26.57
C GLU A 139 -38.38 -10.00 25.85
N ARG A 140 -37.77 -9.92 24.67
CA ARG A 140 -37.24 -11.10 24.00
C ARG A 140 -36.08 -11.63 24.86
N PRO A 141 -36.01 -12.93 25.16
CA PRO A 141 -34.88 -13.48 25.89
C PRO A 141 -33.60 -13.14 25.14
N ARG A 142 -32.63 -12.53 25.85
CA ARG A 142 -31.35 -12.14 25.27
C ARG A 142 -30.63 -13.39 24.77
N PRO A 143 -30.07 -13.39 23.55
CA PRO A 143 -29.21 -14.48 23.11
C PRO A 143 -28.05 -14.63 24.10
N THR A 144 -27.82 -15.86 24.56
CA THR A 144 -26.71 -16.24 25.44
C THR A 144 -25.39 -15.76 24.85
N HIS A 145 -24.52 -15.21 25.71
CA HIS A 145 -23.22 -14.63 25.35
C HIS A 145 -22.42 -15.50 24.35
N PRO A 146 -21.65 -14.88 23.44
CA PRO A 146 -20.81 -15.63 22.52
C PRO A 146 -19.81 -16.48 23.30
N VAL A 147 -19.81 -17.78 23.02
CA VAL A 147 -18.85 -18.74 23.58
C VAL A 147 -17.44 -18.25 23.23
N ASN A 148 -16.64 -17.93 24.26
CA ASN A 148 -15.23 -17.62 24.11
C ASN A 148 -14.53 -18.81 23.45
N LYS A 149 -14.22 -18.70 22.15
CA LYS A 149 -13.39 -19.69 21.47
C LYS A 149 -11.99 -19.63 22.09
N PRO A 150 -11.38 -20.76 22.46
CA PRO A 150 -10.02 -20.76 22.97
C PRO A 150 -9.07 -20.22 21.90
N ALA A 151 -8.14 -19.37 22.31
CA ALA A 151 -7.12 -18.80 21.43
C ALA A 151 -6.32 -19.94 20.77
N LYS A 152 -6.24 -19.91 19.43
CA LYS A 152 -5.37 -20.84 18.70
C LYS A 152 -3.91 -20.58 19.11
N PRO A 153 -3.10 -21.61 19.42
CA PRO A 153 -1.71 -21.41 19.73
C PRO A 153 -0.98 -20.83 18.52
N VAL A 154 -0.35 -19.68 18.71
CA VAL A 154 0.55 -19.07 17.72
C VAL A 154 1.81 -19.90 17.69
N HIS A 155 2.01 -20.66 16.61
CA HIS A 155 3.25 -21.40 16.38
C HIS A 155 4.37 -20.38 16.13
N ARG A 156 5.16 -20.05 17.17
CA ARG A 156 6.41 -19.31 16.97
C ARG A 156 7.40 -20.24 16.25
N PRO A 157 8.01 -19.82 15.13
CA PRO A 157 9.15 -20.55 14.60
C PRO A 157 10.32 -20.36 15.56
N SER A 158 10.77 -21.44 16.19
CA SER A 158 12.01 -21.46 16.96
C SER A 158 13.19 -21.41 16.00
N GLY A 159 13.55 -20.21 15.55
CA GLY A 159 14.77 -19.98 14.80
C GLY A 159 15.98 -20.22 15.71
N LYS A 160 16.61 -21.39 15.61
CA LYS A 160 17.99 -21.55 16.08
C LYS A 160 18.89 -20.79 15.11
N LEU A 161 19.19 -19.53 15.43
CA LEU A 161 20.31 -18.82 14.83
C LEU A 161 21.59 -19.52 15.29
N LYS A 162 22.12 -20.40 14.43
CA LYS A 162 23.47 -20.93 14.58
C LYS A 162 24.43 -19.79 14.26
N ALA A 163 24.95 -19.14 15.31
CA ALA A 163 25.99 -18.14 15.16
C ALA A 163 27.20 -18.78 14.45
N PRO A 164 27.76 -18.17 13.39
CA PRO A 164 29.09 -18.53 12.93
C PRO A 164 30.08 -18.01 13.97
N GLY A 165 30.51 -18.91 14.87
CA GLY A 165 31.65 -18.65 15.75
C GLY A 165 32.89 -18.44 14.88
N GLY A 166 33.41 -17.21 14.91
CA GLY A 166 34.73 -16.86 14.41
C GLY A 166 35.75 -16.79 15.55
N ARG A 167 36.98 -17.18 15.20
CA ARG A 167 38.29 -17.01 15.88
C ARG A 167 38.49 -17.91 17.11
N LEU A 168 39.63 -18.59 17.28
CA LEU A 168 41.03 -18.29 16.90
C LEU A 168 41.67 -19.37 16.02
#